data_AF-A0A7X7TR10-F1
#
_entry.id   AF-A0A7X7TR10-F1
#
_cell.length_a   1.000
_cell.length_b   1.000
_cell.length_c   1.000
_cell.angle_alpha   90.00
_cell.angle_beta   90.00
_cell.angle_gamma   90.00
#
_symmetry.space_group_name_H-M   'P 1'
#
loop_
_entity.id
_entity.type
_entity.pdbx_description
1 polymer ?
#
loop_
_entity_poly.entity_id
_entity_poly.type
_entity_poly.pdbx_seq_one_letter_code
_entity_poly.pdbx_strand_id
1 'polypeptide(L)'
;MKYQIPDCETPGSIEDLIIRPLNEEARKCIDKYIKCMKLHSGATSISKSILYSYIAVQNEPSKDLTTAIKRNQINIKDDVFDKIKSFLKSLA
;
A
#
# COMPACT_ATOMS: atom_id res chain seq x y z
N MET A 1 12.39 16.71 11.88
CA MET A 1 10.93 16.79 11.68
C MET A 1 10.38 15.39 11.48
N LYS A 2 9.62 14.88 12.44
CA LYS A 2 9.03 13.53 12.41
C LYS A 2 7.78 13.62 11.53
N TYR A 3 7.90 13.38 10.23
CA TYR A 3 6.72 13.34 9.35
C TYR A 3 5.86 12.13 9.72
N GLN A 4 4.89 12.35 10.61
CA GLN A 4 3.80 11.44 10.90
C GLN A 4 2.72 11.64 9.84
N ILE A 5 2.82 11.02 8.66
CA ILE A 5 1.64 10.95 7.77
C ILE A 5 1.50 9.55 7.21
N PRO A 6 0.63 8.79 7.88
CA PRO A 6 -0.60 8.25 7.32
C PRO A 6 -1.81 8.65 8.17
N ASP A 7 -2.94 8.88 7.50
CA ASP A 7 -4.26 9.29 8.00
C ASP A 7 -4.33 10.39 9.10
N CYS A 8 -3.22 11.04 9.42
CA CYS A 8 -3.05 12.06 10.47
C CYS A 8 -3.21 11.53 11.91
N GLU A 9 -3.67 10.29 12.12
CA GLU A 9 -3.84 9.68 13.45
C GLU A 9 -2.90 8.50 13.68
N THR A 10 -2.63 7.70 12.64
CA THR A 10 -1.86 6.46 12.71
C THR A 10 -0.56 6.62 11.95
N PRO A 11 0.60 6.78 12.62
CA PRO A 11 1.92 6.87 11.97
C PRO A 11 2.25 5.70 11.04
N GLY A 12 3.13 5.91 10.05
CA GLY A 12 3.46 4.94 8.98
C GLY A 12 3.84 5.61 7.66
N SER A 13 3.77 4.86 6.55
CA SER A 13 4.00 5.33 5.18
C SER A 13 2.71 5.38 4.34
N ILE A 14 2.80 5.94 3.12
CA ILE A 14 1.68 5.92 2.16
C ILE A 14 1.33 4.49 1.74
N GLU A 15 2.32 3.60 1.64
CA GLU A 15 2.11 2.19 1.36
C GLU A 15 1.26 1.51 2.45
N ASP A 16 1.40 1.91 3.72
CA ASP A 16 0.53 1.41 4.80
C ASP A 16 -0.94 1.74 4.52
N LEU A 17 -1.24 2.92 3.97
CA LEU A 17 -2.62 3.28 3.57
C LEU A 17 -3.07 2.50 2.34
N ILE A 18 -2.21 2.38 1.34
CA ILE A 18 -2.52 1.71 0.07
C ILE A 18 -2.88 0.24 0.27
N ILE A 19 -2.24 -0.44 1.23
CA ILE A 19 -2.47 -1.87 1.43
C ILE A 19 -3.68 -2.20 2.32
N ARG A 20 -4.27 -1.22 3.01
CA ARG A 20 -5.45 -1.41 3.89
C ARG A 20 -6.69 -1.91 3.13
N PRO A 21 -7.08 -1.32 2.00
CA PRO A 21 -8.30 -1.73 1.28
C PRO A 21 -8.06 -2.90 0.31
N LEU A 22 -6.89 -3.55 0.36
CA LEU A 22 -6.66 -4.73 -0.47
C LEU A 22 -7.58 -5.86 -0.03
N ASN A 23 -8.02 -6.65 -1.01
CA ASN A 23 -8.84 -7.84 -0.77
C ASN A 23 -8.24 -8.74 0.33
N GLU A 24 -9.06 -9.15 1.29
CA GLU A 24 -8.63 -9.87 2.49
C GLU A 24 -7.98 -11.23 2.17
N GLU A 25 -8.51 -11.96 1.19
CA GLU A 25 -7.96 -13.26 0.79
C GLU A 25 -6.59 -13.10 0.12
N ALA A 26 -6.48 -12.17 -0.82
CA ALA A 26 -5.21 -11.82 -1.44
C ALA A 26 -4.18 -11.38 -0.39
N ARG A 27 -4.61 -10.59 0.60
CA ARG A 27 -3.76 -10.14 1.69
C ARG A 27 -3.24 -11.30 2.54
N LYS A 28 -4.09 -12.27 2.91
CA LYS A 28 -3.67 -13.48 3.65
C LYS A 28 -2.60 -14.28 2.89
N CYS A 29 -2.77 -14.44 1.58
CA CYS A 29 -1.80 -15.15 0.74
C CYS A 29 -0.45 -14.41 0.68
N ILE A 30 -0.49 -13.10 0.46
CA ILE A 30 0.71 -12.27 0.41
C ILE A 30 1.41 -12.24 1.78
N ASP A 31 0.69 -12.10 2.89
CA ASP A 31 1.28 -12.08 4.22
C ASP A 31 2.00 -13.41 4.53
N LYS A 32 1.45 -14.55 4.08
CA LYS A 32 2.13 -15.85 4.18
C LYS A 32 3.42 -15.87 3.35
N TYR A 33 3.38 -15.38 2.11
CA TYR A 33 4.56 -15.24 1.26
C TYR A 33 5.63 -14.36 1.92
N ILE A 34 5.26 -13.18 2.40
CA ILE A 34 6.18 -12.25 3.07
C ILE A 34 6.77 -12.87 4.34
N LYS A 35 5.99 -13.61 5.13
CA LYS A 35 6.50 -14.34 6.30
C LYS A 35 7.58 -15.35 5.91
N CYS A 36 7.38 -16.09 4.82
CA CYS A 36 8.40 -17.00 4.29
C CYS A 36 9.65 -16.24 3.83
N MET A 37 9.47 -15.17 3.06
CA MET A 37 10.58 -14.41 2.48
C MET A 37 11.39 -13.62 3.50
N LYS A 38 10.80 -13.21 4.63
CA LYS A 38 11.52 -12.52 5.72
C LYS A 38 12.68 -13.35 6.29
N LEU A 39 12.58 -14.68 6.24
CA LEU A 39 13.66 -15.57 6.70
C LEU A 39 14.88 -15.54 5.77
N HIS A 40 14.71 -15.04 4.55
CA HIS A 40 15.72 -15.08 3.49
C HIS A 40 16.04 -13.70 2.89
N SER A 41 15.37 -12.64 3.35
CA SER A 41 15.52 -11.29 2.80
C SER A 41 15.83 -10.27 3.89
N GLY A 42 16.67 -9.29 3.57
CA GLY A 42 16.91 -8.10 4.38
C GLY A 42 15.86 -7.00 4.16
N ALA A 43 14.64 -7.36 3.73
CA ALA A 43 13.60 -6.40 3.40
C ALA A 43 13.16 -5.61 4.64
N THR A 44 13.33 -4.29 4.61
CA THR A 44 13.04 -3.40 5.74
C THR A 44 11.62 -2.85 5.74
N SER A 45 10.96 -2.79 4.58
CA SER A 45 9.60 -2.25 4.44
C SER A 45 8.60 -3.34 4.03
N ILE A 46 7.84 -3.81 5.02
CA ILE A 46 6.81 -4.86 4.85
C ILE A 46 5.70 -4.37 3.90
N SER A 47 5.20 -3.17 4.11
CA SER A 47 4.05 -2.63 3.39
C SER A 47 4.35 -2.41 1.92
N LYS A 48 5.59 -2.00 1.61
CA LYS A 48 6.08 -1.93 0.24
C LYS A 48 6.16 -3.32 -0.39
N SER A 49 6.70 -4.31 0.31
CA SER A 49 6.73 -5.68 -0.20
C SER A 49 5.31 -6.23 -0.49
N ILE A 50 4.35 -5.97 0.39
CA ILE A 50 2.95 -6.37 0.19
C ILE A 50 2.36 -5.72 -1.06
N LEU A 51 2.53 -4.40 -1.21
CA LEU A 51 2.05 -3.65 -2.36
C LEU A 51 2.59 -4.22 -3.68
N TYR A 52 3.90 -4.42 -3.78
CA TYR A 52 4.50 -4.92 -5.01
C TYR A 52 4.18 -6.40 -5.28
N SER A 53 4.04 -7.23 -4.24
CA SER A 53 3.52 -8.59 -4.39
C SER A 53 2.09 -8.59 -4.94
N TYR A 54 1.23 -7.69 -4.45
CA TYR A 54 -0.15 -7.57 -4.94
C TYR A 54 -0.19 -7.13 -6.41
N ILE A 55 0.65 -6.18 -6.81
CA ILE A 55 0.73 -5.72 -8.22
C ILE A 55 1.28 -6.83 -9.12
N ALA A 56 2.22 -7.65 -8.64
CA ALA A 56 2.87 -8.70 -9.41
C ALA A 56 1.94 -9.88 -9.77
N VAL A 57 0.86 -10.09 -9.01
CA VAL A 57 -0.08 -11.21 -9.22
C VAL A 57 -1.33 -10.84 -10.02
N GLN A 58 -1.39 -9.63 -10.58
CA GLN A 58 -2.50 -9.19 -11.41
C GLN A 58 -2.44 -9.86 -12.80
N ASN A 59 -3.58 -10.00 -13.49
CA ASN A 59 -3.65 -10.57 -14.85
C ASN A 59 -2.67 -9.88 -15.81
N GLU A 60 -2.55 -8.56 -15.71
CA GLU A 60 -1.47 -7.79 -16.32
C GLU A 60 -0.69 -7.02 -15.26
N PRO A 61 0.46 -7.53 -14.79
CA PRO A 61 1.25 -6.87 -13.76
C PRO A 61 1.70 -5.47 -14.20
N SER A 62 1.51 -4.49 -13.32
CA SER A 62 1.95 -3.11 -13.60
C SER A 62 3.42 -2.93 -13.23
N LYS A 63 4.17 -2.22 -14.07
CA LYS A 63 5.59 -1.92 -13.83
C LYS A 63 5.84 -0.93 -12.69
N ASP A 64 4.87 -0.07 -12.40
CA ASP A 64 4.95 0.98 -11.39
C ASP A 64 3.58 1.30 -10.79
N LEU A 65 3.59 2.01 -9.65
CA LEU A 65 2.37 2.35 -8.91
C LEU A 65 1.43 3.25 -9.72
N THR A 66 1.97 4.19 -10.50
CA THR A 66 1.18 5.08 -11.37
C THR A 66 0.36 4.27 -12.38
N THR A 67 0.98 3.26 -12.99
CA THR A 67 0.35 2.35 -13.93
C THR A 67 -0.68 1.47 -13.22
N ALA A 68 -0.38 0.98 -12.02
CA ALA A 68 -1.31 0.20 -11.21
C ALA A 68 -2.59 0.99 -10.87
N ILE A 69 -2.45 2.26 -10.50
CA ILE A 69 -3.58 3.17 -10.24
C ILE A 69 -4.39 3.40 -11.53
N LYS A 70 -3.74 3.70 -12.66
CA LYS A 70 -4.41 3.90 -13.95
C LYS A 70 -5.19 2.66 -14.41
N ARG A 71 -4.69 1.48 -14.07
CA ARG A 71 -5.34 0.17 -14.36
C ARG A 71 -6.36 -0.25 -13.30
N ASN A 72 -6.66 0.61 -12.32
CA ASN A 72 -7.59 0.33 -11.23
C ASN A 72 -7.21 -0.90 -10.38
N GLN A 73 -5.92 -1.27 -10.36
CA GLN A 73 -5.39 -2.32 -9.49
C GLN A 73 -5.24 -1.80 -8.05
N ILE A 74 -5.05 -0.50 -7.89
CA ILE A 74 -5.01 0.19 -6.60
C ILE A 74 -6.10 1.25 -6.59
N ASN A 75 -7.04 1.13 -5.64
CA ASN A 75 -8.15 2.08 -5.51
C ASN A 75 -7.77 3.26 -4.61
N ILE A 76 -7.29 4.35 -5.20
CA ILE A 76 -6.99 5.60 -4.45
C ILE A 76 -8.24 6.42 -4.10
N LYS A 77 -9.42 6.01 -4.59
CA LYS A 77 -10.70 6.65 -4.27
C LYS A 77 -11.32 6.09 -3.00
N ASP A 78 -10.71 5.05 -2.43
CA ASP A 78 -11.09 4.43 -1.17
C ASP A 78 -11.07 5.45 0.00
N ASP A 79 -11.91 5.20 1.01
CA ASP A 79 -12.16 6.11 2.13
C ASP A 79 -10.96 6.20 3.09
N VAL A 80 -10.09 5.19 3.08
CA VAL A 80 -8.80 5.23 3.82
C VAL A 80 -7.93 6.43 3.45
N PHE A 81 -8.15 7.04 2.29
CA PHE A 81 -7.42 8.22 1.82
C PHE A 81 -8.10 9.55 2.17
N ASP A 82 -9.29 9.57 2.79
CA ASP A 82 -10.06 10.81 2.94
C ASP A 82 -9.42 11.79 3.93
N LYS A 83 -8.78 11.29 4.98
CA LYS A 83 -8.04 12.13 5.93
C LYS A 83 -6.84 12.80 5.27
N ILE A 84 -6.04 12.05 4.51
CA ILE A 84 -4.87 12.62 3.82
C ILE A 84 -5.31 13.57 2.69
N LYS A 85 -6.40 13.28 1.97
CA LYS A 85 -6.99 14.20 0.98
C LYS A 85 -7.44 15.51 1.64
N SER A 86 -8.11 15.42 2.79
CA SER A 86 -8.58 16.60 3.54
C SER A 86 -7.41 17.43 4.06
N PHE A 87 -6.36 16.77 4.59
CA PHE A 87 -5.13 17.42 5.00
C PHE A 87 -4.46 18.16 3.83
N LEU A 88 -4.28 17.51 2.68
CA LEU A 88 -3.70 18.15 1.50
C LEU A 88 -4.50 19.36 1.02
N LYS A 89 -5.84 19.29 1.08
CA LYS A 89 -6.71 20.43 0.77
C LYS A 89 -6.55 21.59 1.75
N SER A 90 -6.27 21.31 3.03
CA SER A 90 -6.07 22.35 4.05
C SER A 90 -4.74 23.10 3.92
N LEU A 91 -3.80 22.54 3.15
CA LEU A 91 -2.49 23.15 2.85
C LEU A 91 -2.50 23.99 1.57
N ALA A 92 -3.55 23.89 0.77
CA ALA A 92 -3.72 24.59 -0.51
C ALA A 92 -4.52 25.89 -0.31
#